data_AF-A0A9X0BIX2-F1
#
_entry.id   AF-A0A9X0BIX2-F1
#
_cell.length_a   1.000
_cell.length_b   1.000
_cell.length_c   1.000
_cell.angle_alpha   90.00
_cell.angle_beta   90.00
_cell.angle_gamma   90.00
#
_symmetry.space_group_name_H-M   'P 1'
#
loop_
_entity.id
_entity.type
_entity.pdbx_description
1 polymer ?
#
loop_
_entity_poly.entity_id
_entity_poly.type
_entity_poly.pdbx_seq_one_letter_code
_entity_poly.pdbx_strand_id
1 'polypeptide(L)'
;MALEQAIQALRPVLYLGLSGLAFAISLHAPKHGQRLALLPLILTPAFLSLSAALHVPFAPGVSLVWAQALTGYILHTISTLHLEGISPPCPSVPGSPTPGSSTFFNFDFGYFRRIWLNPRLIRTHSTQAAQERPKQSRGVFLVLQLSKLLTYYIIQTKISPALYDEVVIDILPDDVAPYQQSLWRPLNGFTARECLNVTFVTFSSFWTTFVYLDGTNALMGALFVMIGLDDPEDWPPLFGRLSQAVGLRNFWSRFWHTLPMKPYRSIGGYVSLRIVRCSPRSFAHKSIIALVAFGLSGAAHALIDWQRGSPDWHLNIYWFLLNFIGCMGESLFVKMLRQLARRAGREHDLRTLEESWLGSFVGYVWVCVFFCWTVPMWRFPEIHRQSLAFQSMRQLLSNMQIVQQ
;
A
#
# COMPACT_ATOMS: atom_id res chain seq x y z
N MET A 1 -15.52 -19.12 -26.44
CA MET A 1 -15.92 -17.93 -25.65
C MET A 1 -15.89 -18.14 -24.13
N ALA A 2 -16.86 -18.81 -23.48
CA ALA A 2 -16.91 -18.90 -22.01
C ALA A 2 -15.72 -19.69 -21.40
N LEU A 3 -15.32 -20.80 -22.02
CA LEU A 3 -14.16 -21.58 -21.60
C LEU A 3 -12.83 -20.82 -21.78
N GLU A 4 -12.66 -20.09 -22.87
CA GLU A 4 -11.46 -19.28 -23.12
C GLU A 4 -11.33 -18.13 -22.13
N GLN A 5 -12.45 -17.45 -21.82
CA GLN A 5 -12.48 -16.41 -20.79
C GLN A 5 -12.15 -16.98 -19.40
N ALA A 6 -12.69 -18.15 -19.07
CA ALA A 6 -12.37 -18.85 -17.82
C ALA A 6 -10.87 -19.23 -17.75
N ILE A 7 -10.30 -19.76 -18.83
CA ILE A 7 -8.88 -20.08 -18.91
C ILE A 7 -8.02 -18.82 -18.79
N GLN A 8 -8.39 -17.73 -19.46
CA GLN A 8 -7.69 -16.45 -19.34
C GLN A 8 -7.71 -15.92 -17.91
N ALA A 9 -8.85 -16.05 -17.22
CA ALA A 9 -8.99 -15.62 -15.82
C ALA A 9 -8.15 -16.44 -14.83
N LEU A 10 -7.84 -17.70 -15.16
CA LEU A 10 -6.99 -18.56 -14.32
C LEU A 10 -5.49 -18.31 -14.52
N ARG A 11 -5.05 -17.74 -15.65
CA ARG A 11 -3.62 -17.54 -15.95
C ARG A 11 -2.84 -16.82 -14.85
N PRO A 12 -3.30 -15.68 -14.28
CA PRO A 12 -2.56 -15.00 -13.22
C PRO A 12 -2.39 -15.88 -11.98
N VAL A 13 -3.44 -16.64 -11.63
CA VAL A 13 -3.43 -17.55 -10.47
C VAL A 13 -2.46 -18.71 -10.70
N LEU A 14 -2.45 -19.30 -11.89
CA LEU A 14 -1.53 -20.39 -12.24
C LEU A 14 -0.07 -19.93 -12.20
N TYR A 15 0.24 -18.76 -12.77
CA TYR A 15 1.59 -18.19 -12.71
C TYR A 15 2.04 -17.86 -11.28
N LEU A 16 1.13 -17.35 -10.44
CA LEU A 16 1.41 -17.15 -9.02
C LEU A 16 1.64 -18.48 -8.30
N GLY A 17 0.89 -19.53 -8.62
CA GLY A 17 1.09 -20.88 -8.09
C GLY A 17 2.46 -21.46 -8.44
N LEU A 18 2.90 -21.30 -9.70
CA LEU A 18 4.25 -21.70 -10.14
C LEU A 18 5.35 -20.92 -9.39
N SER A 19 5.16 -19.60 -9.24
CA SER A 19 6.06 -18.78 -8.43
C SER A 19 6.11 -19.25 -6.97
N GLY A 20 4.95 -19.59 -6.40
CA GLY A 20 4.81 -20.11 -5.04
C GLY A 20 5.51 -21.43 -4.83
N LEU A 21 5.42 -22.35 -5.80
CA LEU A 21 6.14 -23.62 -5.74
C LEU A 21 7.67 -23.39 -5.73
N ALA A 22 8.17 -22.54 -6.63
CA ALA A 22 9.59 -22.17 -6.65
C ALA A 22 10.03 -21.48 -5.35
N PHE A 23 9.16 -20.62 -4.78
CA PHE A 23 9.38 -19.99 -3.48
C PHE A 23 9.48 -21.03 -2.38
N ALA A 24 8.57 -22.01 -2.35
CA ALA A 24 8.53 -23.06 -1.35
C ALA A 24 9.80 -23.92 -1.37
N ILE A 25 10.29 -24.27 -2.56
CA ILE A 25 11.55 -24.99 -2.76
C ILE A 25 12.73 -24.13 -2.27
N SER A 26 12.76 -22.84 -2.64
CA SER A 26 13.83 -21.92 -2.23
C SER A 26 13.86 -21.68 -0.71
N LEU A 27 12.70 -21.58 -0.07
CA LEU A 27 12.58 -21.41 1.38
C LEU A 27 13.24 -22.57 2.15
N HIS A 28 13.12 -23.79 1.64
CA HIS A 28 13.70 -25.00 2.21
C HIS A 28 15.14 -25.28 1.76
N ALA A 29 15.70 -24.46 0.85
CA ALA A 29 17.07 -24.63 0.40
C ALA A 29 18.07 -24.21 1.50
N PRO A 30 19.05 -25.05 1.86
CA PRO A 30 19.98 -24.80 2.97
C PRO A 30 21.05 -23.75 2.65
N LYS A 31 21.42 -23.60 1.37
CA LYS A 31 22.51 -22.69 0.96
C LYS A 31 21.96 -21.42 0.32
N HIS A 32 22.48 -20.26 0.74
CA HIS A 32 22.11 -18.96 0.15
C HIS A 32 22.31 -18.91 -1.38
N GLY A 33 23.38 -19.53 -1.90
CA GLY A 33 23.63 -19.60 -3.34
C GLY A 33 22.55 -20.37 -4.13
N GLN A 34 21.96 -21.43 -3.54
CA GLN A 34 20.85 -22.15 -4.15
C GLN A 34 19.58 -21.30 -4.19
N ARG A 35 19.31 -20.56 -3.10
CA ARG A 35 18.18 -19.62 -3.06
C ARG A 35 18.30 -18.58 -4.18
N LEU A 36 19.51 -18.06 -4.42
CA LEU A 36 19.76 -17.07 -5.46
C LEU A 36 19.57 -17.66 -6.86
N ALA A 37 20.02 -18.90 -7.09
CA ALA A 37 19.82 -19.60 -8.36
C ALA A 37 18.34 -19.87 -8.67
N LEU A 38 17.50 -20.04 -7.65
CA LEU A 38 16.05 -20.24 -7.80
C LEU A 38 15.27 -18.92 -7.98
N LEU A 39 15.89 -17.76 -7.72
CA LEU A 39 15.21 -16.47 -7.78
C LEU A 39 14.56 -16.19 -9.16
N PRO A 40 15.20 -16.45 -10.32
CA PRO A 40 14.56 -16.28 -11.62
C PRO A 40 13.31 -17.16 -11.82
N LEU A 41 13.30 -18.36 -11.24
CA LEU A 41 12.14 -19.27 -11.28
C LEU A 41 10.98 -18.79 -10.41
N ILE A 42 11.24 -17.90 -9.44
CA ILE A 42 10.20 -17.25 -8.65
C ILE A 42 9.72 -15.97 -9.35
N LEU A 43 10.65 -15.13 -9.79
CA LEU A 43 10.35 -13.80 -10.32
C LEU A 43 9.71 -13.83 -11.70
N THR A 44 10.15 -14.73 -12.59
CA THR A 44 9.60 -14.79 -13.96
C THR A 44 8.10 -15.15 -13.95
N PRO A 45 7.64 -16.20 -13.26
CA PRO A 45 6.21 -16.47 -13.16
C PRO A 45 5.46 -15.37 -12.39
N ALA A 46 6.06 -14.73 -11.38
CA ALA A 46 5.43 -13.59 -10.71
C ALA A 46 5.17 -12.41 -11.67
N PHE A 47 6.13 -12.10 -12.54
CA PHE A 47 6.00 -11.06 -13.55
C PHE A 47 4.99 -11.42 -14.66
N LEU A 48 4.92 -12.70 -15.05
CA LEU A 48 3.89 -13.20 -15.96
C LEU A 48 2.50 -13.10 -15.32
N SER A 49 2.38 -13.41 -14.02
CA SER A 49 1.14 -13.22 -13.26
C SER A 49 0.71 -11.74 -13.26
N LEU A 50 1.65 -10.83 -13.03
CA LEU A 50 1.41 -9.38 -13.02
C LEU A 50 0.90 -8.91 -14.39
N SER A 51 1.62 -9.28 -15.45
CA SER A 51 1.26 -8.91 -16.82
C SER A 51 -0.09 -9.49 -17.22
N ALA A 52 -0.38 -10.74 -16.83
CA ALA A 52 -1.66 -11.39 -17.12
C ALA A 52 -2.83 -10.74 -16.36
N ALA A 53 -2.64 -10.37 -15.09
CA ALA A 53 -3.71 -9.86 -14.22
C ALA A 53 -4.33 -8.56 -14.74
N LEU A 54 -3.55 -7.73 -15.44
CA LEU A 54 -4.04 -6.48 -16.02
C LEU A 54 -4.94 -6.69 -17.24
N HIS A 55 -4.93 -7.88 -17.83
CA HIS A 55 -5.69 -8.24 -19.03
C HIS A 55 -6.86 -9.20 -18.75
N VAL A 56 -7.06 -9.59 -17.48
CA VAL A 56 -8.21 -10.41 -17.10
C VAL A 56 -9.40 -9.52 -16.76
N PRO A 57 -10.60 -9.77 -17.31
CA PRO A 57 -11.82 -9.10 -16.91
C PRO A 57 -12.27 -9.61 -15.53
N PHE A 58 -11.58 -9.18 -14.47
CA PHE A 58 -12.10 -9.25 -13.10
C PHE A 58 -13.04 -8.07 -12.82
N ALA A 59 -13.72 -8.08 -11.67
CA ALA A 59 -14.48 -6.94 -11.21
C ALA A 59 -13.59 -5.66 -11.16
N PRO A 60 -14.16 -4.47 -11.44
CA PRO A 60 -13.41 -3.21 -11.43
C PRO A 60 -12.60 -3.03 -10.15
N GLY A 61 -11.30 -2.68 -10.29
CA GLY A 61 -10.39 -2.46 -9.17
C GLY A 61 -9.69 -3.72 -8.63
N VAL A 62 -10.24 -4.93 -8.82
CA VAL A 62 -9.63 -6.18 -8.34
C VAL A 62 -8.30 -6.46 -9.05
N SER A 63 -8.25 -6.24 -10.37
CA SER A 63 -7.01 -6.37 -11.15
C SER A 63 -5.91 -5.43 -10.66
N LEU A 64 -6.27 -4.21 -10.23
CA LEU A 64 -5.33 -3.24 -9.67
C LEU A 64 -4.79 -3.67 -8.30
N VAL A 65 -5.67 -4.14 -7.41
CA VAL A 65 -5.26 -4.67 -6.11
C VAL A 65 -4.37 -5.90 -6.26
N TRP A 66 -4.71 -6.80 -7.19
CA TRP A 66 -3.91 -7.98 -7.50
C TRP A 66 -2.52 -7.60 -8.03
N ALA A 67 -2.46 -6.69 -9.00
CA ALA A 67 -1.21 -6.19 -9.56
C ALA A 67 -0.34 -5.55 -8.47
N GLN A 68 -0.92 -4.71 -7.60
CA GLN A 68 -0.21 -4.10 -6.48
C GLN A 68 0.28 -5.16 -5.49
N ALA A 69 -0.54 -6.15 -5.15
CA ALA A 69 -0.14 -7.25 -4.26
C ALA A 69 1.04 -8.04 -4.83
N LEU A 70 1.11 -8.26 -6.15
CA LEU A 70 2.22 -8.94 -6.80
C LEU A 70 3.53 -8.14 -6.75
N THR A 71 3.49 -6.81 -6.92
CA THR A 71 4.69 -5.99 -6.72
C THR A 71 5.20 -6.09 -5.28
N GLY A 72 4.29 -6.12 -4.30
CA GLY A 72 4.60 -6.38 -2.90
C GLY A 72 5.19 -7.78 -2.67
N TYR A 73 4.63 -8.81 -3.32
CA TYR A 73 5.09 -10.19 -3.26
C TYR A 73 6.50 -10.37 -3.82
N ILE A 74 6.85 -9.69 -4.91
CA ILE A 74 8.20 -9.68 -5.47
C ILE A 74 9.20 -9.12 -4.45
N LEU A 75 8.89 -7.99 -3.84
CA LEU A 75 9.76 -7.34 -2.85
C LEU A 75 9.83 -8.16 -1.54
N HIS A 76 8.72 -8.78 -1.14
CA HIS A 76 8.67 -9.76 -0.05
C HIS A 76 9.58 -10.95 -0.30
N THR A 77 9.53 -11.52 -1.51
CA THR A 77 10.37 -12.66 -1.91
C THR A 77 11.85 -12.32 -1.75
N ILE A 78 12.26 -11.17 -2.30
CA ILE A 78 13.65 -10.71 -2.23
C ILE A 78 14.08 -10.50 -0.77
N SER A 79 13.25 -9.79 0.01
CA SER A 79 13.52 -9.53 1.43
C SER A 79 13.67 -10.82 2.23
N THR A 80 12.70 -11.71 2.12
CA THR A 80 12.56 -12.91 2.95
C THR A 80 13.65 -13.94 2.66
N LEU A 81 13.91 -14.21 1.38
CA LEU A 81 14.84 -15.29 0.99
C LEU A 81 16.31 -14.87 1.03
N HIS A 82 16.60 -13.58 0.84
CA HIS A 82 17.98 -13.10 0.66
C HIS A 82 18.47 -12.12 1.73
N LEU A 83 17.57 -11.36 2.38
CA LEU A 83 17.99 -10.28 3.29
C LEU A 83 17.69 -10.61 4.76
N GLU A 84 16.54 -11.20 5.08
CA GLU A 84 16.14 -11.47 6.46
C GLU A 84 16.78 -12.71 7.08
N GLY A 85 17.52 -13.50 6.30
CA GLY A 85 18.27 -14.64 6.83
C GLY A 85 17.41 -15.70 7.50
N ILE A 86 16.15 -15.85 7.06
CA ILE A 86 15.22 -16.84 7.60
C ILE A 86 15.83 -18.24 7.49
N SER A 87 16.05 -18.85 8.66
CA SER A 87 16.66 -20.18 8.77
C SER A 87 15.77 -21.25 8.13
N PRO A 88 16.34 -22.35 7.62
CA PRO A 88 15.57 -23.55 7.24
C PRO A 88 14.71 -24.03 8.42
N PRO A 89 13.60 -24.76 8.16
CA PRO A 89 12.45 -24.88 9.05
C PRO A 89 12.81 -25.03 10.52
N CYS A 90 12.32 -24.09 11.33
CA CYS A 90 12.49 -24.10 12.76
C CYS A 90 11.32 -24.88 13.37
N PRO A 91 11.53 -25.91 14.20
CA PRO A 91 10.46 -26.71 14.82
C PRO A 91 9.57 -25.91 15.81
N SER A 92 9.76 -24.60 15.92
CA SER A 92 9.01 -23.70 16.82
C SER A 92 7.86 -22.96 16.14
N VAL A 93 7.58 -23.25 14.87
CA VAL A 93 6.48 -22.62 14.13
C VAL A 93 5.18 -23.40 14.38
N PRO A 94 4.09 -22.77 14.86
CA PRO A 94 2.88 -23.54 15.21
C PRO A 94 2.29 -24.24 13.99
N GLY A 95 2.21 -25.57 14.04
CA GLY A 95 1.78 -26.43 12.92
C GLY A 95 2.91 -27.12 12.16
N SER A 96 4.18 -26.91 12.53
CA SER A 96 5.30 -27.72 12.03
C SER A 96 5.22 -29.15 12.58
N PRO A 97 5.59 -30.18 11.80
CA PRO A 97 5.71 -31.54 12.30
C PRO A 97 6.67 -31.62 13.49
N THR A 98 6.39 -32.50 14.46
CA THR A 98 7.29 -32.75 15.59
C THR A 98 8.66 -33.20 15.09
N PRO A 99 9.77 -32.74 15.70
CA PRO A 99 11.11 -33.16 15.31
C PRO A 99 11.23 -34.68 15.41
N GLY A 100 11.44 -35.35 14.26
CA GLY A 100 11.56 -36.81 14.14
C GLY A 100 10.67 -37.46 13.08
N SER A 101 9.65 -36.76 12.53
CA SER A 101 8.88 -37.30 11.40
C SER A 101 9.61 -37.06 10.08
N SER A 102 10.34 -38.07 9.59
CA SER A 102 11.00 -38.04 8.29
C SER A 102 9.96 -38.07 7.16
N THR A 103 9.44 -36.92 6.75
CA THR A 103 8.81 -36.78 5.44
C THR A 103 9.88 -36.88 4.36
N PHE A 104 9.63 -37.69 3.33
CA PHE A 104 10.53 -38.05 2.22
C PHE A 104 11.18 -36.87 1.45
N PHE A 105 10.89 -35.60 1.79
CA PHE A 105 11.43 -34.39 1.16
C PHE A 105 11.78 -33.22 2.11
N ASN A 106 11.77 -33.37 3.44
CA ASN A 106 12.01 -32.25 4.39
C ASN A 106 11.16 -30.98 4.11
N PHE A 107 9.98 -31.13 3.51
CA PHE A 107 9.10 -30.02 3.15
C PHE A 107 8.08 -29.77 4.26
N ASP A 108 8.15 -28.61 4.90
CA ASP A 108 7.19 -28.18 5.90
C ASP A 108 6.15 -27.24 5.27
N PHE A 109 4.98 -27.80 4.97
CA PHE A 109 3.88 -27.04 4.39
C PHE A 109 3.34 -25.96 5.34
N GLY A 110 3.32 -26.22 6.64
CA GLY A 110 2.87 -25.24 7.65
C GLY A 110 3.82 -24.04 7.70
N TYR A 111 5.12 -24.31 7.61
CA TYR A 111 6.16 -23.29 7.52
C TYR A 111 6.04 -22.44 6.25
N PHE A 112 5.91 -23.08 5.09
CA PHE A 112 5.70 -22.39 3.82
C PHE A 112 4.45 -21.49 3.86
N ARG A 113 3.31 -22.04 4.30
CA ARG A 113 2.03 -21.32 4.36
C ARG A 113 2.13 -20.03 5.18
N ARG A 114 2.83 -20.08 6.31
CA ARG A 114 3.00 -18.92 7.21
C ARG A 114 3.90 -17.82 6.65
N ILE A 115 4.75 -18.12 5.67
CA ILE A 115 5.73 -17.17 5.14
C ILE A 115 5.35 -16.64 3.75
N TRP A 116 4.82 -17.48 2.88
CA TRP A 116 4.70 -17.20 1.44
C TRP A 116 3.97 -15.89 1.11
N LEU A 117 2.75 -15.71 1.63
CA LEU A 117 1.93 -14.50 1.42
C LEU A 117 1.83 -13.63 2.69
N ASN A 118 2.85 -13.67 3.55
CA ASN A 118 2.92 -12.92 4.80
C ASN A 118 4.05 -11.87 4.74
N PRO A 119 3.87 -10.74 4.01
CA PRO A 119 4.90 -9.71 3.86
C PRO A 119 5.25 -9.01 5.18
N ARG A 120 4.38 -9.09 6.19
CA ARG A 120 4.66 -8.58 7.55
C ARG A 120 5.44 -9.56 8.41
N LEU A 121 5.55 -10.83 7.99
CA LEU A 121 6.16 -11.94 8.73
C LEU A 121 5.65 -11.99 10.18
N ILE A 122 4.34 -11.82 10.34
CA ILE A 122 3.68 -11.91 11.64
C ILE A 122 3.70 -13.36 12.11
N ARG A 123 4.03 -13.59 13.38
CA ARG A 123 4.06 -14.93 14.02
C ARG A 123 5.01 -15.93 13.34
N THR A 124 6.07 -15.46 12.68
CA THR A 124 7.11 -16.33 12.09
C THR A 124 8.35 -16.53 12.98
N HIS A 125 8.52 -15.71 14.02
CA HIS A 125 9.62 -15.84 15.00
C HIS A 125 9.07 -16.08 16.41
N SER A 126 9.67 -17.03 17.14
CA SER A 126 9.29 -17.41 18.50
C SER A 126 9.25 -16.23 19.49
N THR A 127 10.11 -15.22 19.33
CA THR A 127 10.12 -14.01 20.17
C THR A 127 8.93 -13.06 19.97
N GLN A 128 8.19 -13.15 18.87
CA GLN A 128 6.93 -12.41 18.67
C GLN A 128 5.71 -13.12 19.25
N ALA A 129 5.84 -14.40 19.64
CA ALA A 129 4.75 -15.18 20.23
C ALA A 129 4.32 -14.69 21.63
N ALA A 130 5.14 -13.86 22.28
CA ALA A 130 4.90 -13.41 23.67
C ALA A 130 4.03 -12.14 23.79
N GLN A 131 3.58 -11.53 22.69
CA GLN A 131 2.63 -10.42 22.78
C GLN A 131 1.21 -10.98 22.64
N GLU A 132 0.73 -11.57 23.73
CA GLU A 132 -0.62 -12.11 23.91
C GLU A 132 -1.67 -11.02 23.64
N ARG A 133 -2.06 -10.87 22.36
CA ARG A 133 -3.36 -10.26 22.09
C ARG A 133 -4.42 -11.25 22.56
N PRO A 134 -5.47 -10.79 23.25
CA PRO A 134 -6.55 -11.67 23.64
C PRO A 134 -7.08 -12.38 22.40
N LYS A 135 -7.13 -13.72 22.47
CA LYS A 135 -7.56 -14.54 21.34
C LYS A 135 -8.98 -14.17 20.97
N GLN A 136 -9.17 -13.73 19.74
CA GLN A 136 -10.49 -13.38 19.24
C GLN A 136 -11.21 -14.65 18.80
N SER A 137 -12.48 -14.82 19.17
CA SER A 137 -13.24 -15.96 18.67
C SER A 137 -13.46 -15.84 17.16
N ARG A 138 -13.40 -16.98 16.45
CA ARG A 138 -13.61 -17.03 14.99
C ARG A 138 -14.94 -16.41 14.57
N GLY A 139 -16.02 -16.71 15.31
CA GLY A 139 -17.35 -16.15 15.04
C GLY A 139 -17.39 -14.62 15.16
N VAL A 140 -16.80 -14.05 16.22
CA VAL A 140 -16.74 -12.59 16.40
C VAL A 140 -15.92 -11.94 15.30
N PHE A 141 -14.77 -12.54 14.95
CA PHE A 141 -13.95 -12.04 13.84
C PHE A 141 -14.73 -12.01 12.53
N LEU A 142 -15.43 -13.10 12.17
CA LEU A 142 -16.21 -13.18 10.94
C LEU A 142 -17.33 -12.13 10.90
N VAL A 143 -18.08 -11.96 11.99
CA VAL A 143 -19.12 -10.92 12.08
C VAL A 143 -18.53 -9.51 11.88
N LEU A 144 -17.37 -9.23 12.47
CA LEU A 144 -16.71 -7.93 12.31
C LEU A 144 -16.20 -7.70 10.88
N GLN A 145 -15.64 -8.71 10.21
CA GLN A 145 -15.22 -8.56 8.81
C GLN A 145 -16.41 -8.40 7.86
N LEU A 146 -17.47 -9.20 8.04
CA LEU A 146 -18.67 -9.12 7.20
C LEU A 146 -19.42 -7.79 7.38
N SER A 147 -19.57 -7.32 8.62
CA SER A 147 -20.20 -6.01 8.89
C SER A 147 -19.38 -4.86 8.31
N LYS A 148 -18.05 -4.92 8.38
CA LYS A 148 -17.16 -3.97 7.73
C LYS A 148 -17.34 -3.97 6.20
N LEU A 149 -17.35 -5.15 5.56
CA LEU A 149 -17.56 -5.27 4.11
C LEU A 149 -18.92 -4.70 3.70
N LEU A 150 -19.98 -4.98 4.46
CA LEU A 150 -21.30 -4.41 4.23
C LEU A 150 -21.28 -2.89 4.36
N THR A 151 -20.59 -2.35 5.36
CA THR A 151 -20.43 -0.90 5.55
C THR A 151 -19.74 -0.26 4.36
N TYR A 152 -18.63 -0.84 3.87
CA TYR A 152 -17.95 -0.36 2.68
C TYR A 152 -18.83 -0.42 1.43
N TYR A 153 -19.59 -1.50 1.27
CA TYR A 153 -20.55 -1.62 0.17
C TYR A 153 -21.62 -0.51 0.21
N ILE A 154 -22.23 -0.27 1.36
CA ILE A 154 -23.26 0.78 1.53
C ILE A 154 -22.65 2.16 1.26
N ILE A 155 -21.48 2.46 1.84
CA ILE A 155 -20.83 3.75 1.61
C ILE A 155 -20.55 3.93 0.12
N GLN A 156 -19.92 2.95 -0.53
CA GLN A 156 -19.48 3.09 -1.92
C GLN A 156 -20.65 3.14 -2.93
N THR A 157 -21.75 2.44 -2.66
CA THR A 157 -22.87 2.32 -3.62
C THR A 157 -24.03 3.26 -3.35
N LYS A 158 -24.20 3.76 -2.12
CA LYS A 158 -25.33 4.61 -1.72
C LYS A 158 -24.87 6.00 -1.30
N ILE A 159 -23.90 6.08 -0.39
CA ILE A 159 -23.52 7.36 0.24
C ILE A 159 -22.61 8.17 -0.67
N SER A 160 -21.53 7.56 -1.18
CA SER A 160 -20.56 8.28 -2.01
C SER A 160 -21.23 8.86 -3.26
N PRO A 161 -22.02 8.12 -4.07
CA PRO A 161 -22.72 8.69 -5.24
C PRO A 161 -23.62 9.88 -4.89
N ALA A 162 -24.44 9.75 -3.84
CA ALA A 162 -25.28 10.86 -3.39
C ALA A 162 -24.46 12.08 -2.96
N LEU A 163 -23.32 11.86 -2.31
CA LEU A 163 -22.40 12.93 -1.95
C LEU A 163 -21.71 13.56 -3.18
N TYR A 164 -21.35 12.76 -4.18
CA TYR A 164 -20.79 13.25 -5.46
C TYR A 164 -21.81 14.19 -6.13
N ASP A 165 -23.06 13.76 -6.25
CA ASP A 165 -24.12 14.51 -6.94
C ASP A 165 -24.46 15.84 -6.24
N GLU A 166 -24.47 15.87 -4.90
CA GLU A 166 -24.81 17.06 -4.11
C GLU A 166 -23.63 18.04 -3.92
N VAL A 167 -22.41 17.53 -3.74
CA VAL A 167 -21.24 18.35 -3.35
C VAL A 167 -20.40 18.75 -4.55
N VAL A 168 -20.33 17.93 -5.59
CA VAL A 168 -19.44 18.16 -6.75
C VAL A 168 -20.26 18.20 -8.02
N ILE A 169 -20.77 19.39 -8.33
CA ILE A 169 -21.34 19.69 -9.64
C ILE A 169 -20.22 19.50 -10.67
N ASP A 170 -20.22 18.34 -11.36
CA ASP A 170 -19.34 17.94 -12.47
C ASP A 170 -17.91 18.53 -12.40
N ILE A 171 -16.89 17.71 -12.10
CA ILE A 171 -15.49 18.15 -12.28
C ILE A 171 -15.28 18.43 -13.78
N LEU A 172 -15.26 19.70 -14.14
CA LEU A 172 -15.05 20.14 -15.51
C LEU A 172 -13.58 19.98 -15.87
N PRO A 173 -13.23 19.82 -17.16
CA PRO A 173 -11.83 19.81 -17.58
C PRO A 173 -11.06 21.06 -17.09
N ASP A 174 -11.72 22.22 -17.09
CA ASP A 174 -11.13 23.48 -16.62
C ASP A 174 -10.86 23.50 -15.10
N ASP A 175 -11.51 22.62 -14.32
CA ASP A 175 -11.32 22.46 -12.86
C ASP A 175 -10.11 21.58 -12.49
N VAL A 176 -9.50 20.90 -13.48
CA VAL A 176 -8.31 20.04 -13.31
C VAL A 176 -7.24 20.28 -14.38
N ALA A 177 -7.30 21.41 -15.05
CA ALA A 177 -6.46 21.76 -16.19
C ALA A 177 -4.96 21.87 -15.82
N PRO A 178 -4.04 21.85 -16.81
CA PRO A 178 -2.59 21.84 -16.56
C PRO A 178 -2.07 22.93 -15.61
N TYR A 179 -2.69 24.12 -15.60
CA TYR A 179 -2.30 25.19 -14.68
C TYR A 179 -2.62 24.88 -13.20
N GLN A 180 -3.64 24.06 -12.91
CA GLN A 180 -4.02 23.64 -11.56
C GLN A 180 -3.20 22.46 -11.03
N GLN A 181 -2.45 21.79 -11.92
CA GLN A 181 -1.57 20.66 -11.61
C GLN A 181 -0.23 21.10 -10.99
N SER A 182 0.12 22.38 -11.09
CA SER A 182 1.41 22.88 -10.60
C SER A 182 1.49 22.93 -9.07
N LEU A 183 2.59 22.41 -8.51
CA LEU A 183 2.91 22.56 -7.09
C LEU A 183 3.11 24.03 -6.69
N TRP A 184 3.59 24.87 -7.60
CA TRP A 184 3.94 26.26 -7.30
C TRP A 184 2.91 27.25 -7.83
N ARG A 185 1.65 26.81 -7.93
CA ARG A 185 0.58 27.68 -8.42
C ARG A 185 0.43 28.90 -7.48
N PRO A 186 0.31 30.11 -8.03
CA PRO A 186 -0.03 31.29 -7.24
C PRO A 186 -1.33 31.09 -6.46
N LEU A 187 -1.37 31.51 -5.19
CA LEU A 187 -2.58 31.44 -4.35
C LEU A 187 -3.54 32.62 -4.57
N ASN A 188 -3.12 33.62 -5.36
CA ASN A 188 -3.96 34.75 -5.68
C ASN A 188 -5.12 34.30 -6.59
N GLY A 189 -6.35 34.54 -6.15
CA GLY A 189 -7.54 34.14 -6.91
C GLY A 189 -7.97 32.68 -6.72
N PHE A 190 -7.47 31.98 -5.70
CA PHE A 190 -7.92 30.61 -5.38
C PHE A 190 -9.41 30.61 -5.01
N THR A 191 -10.24 29.98 -5.85
CA THR A 191 -11.71 30.01 -5.71
C THR A 191 -12.20 28.97 -4.70
N ALA A 192 -13.39 29.19 -4.15
CA ALA A 192 -14.04 28.20 -3.27
C ALA A 192 -14.29 26.87 -3.99
N ARG A 193 -14.62 26.90 -5.29
CA ARG A 193 -14.80 25.71 -6.14
C ARG A 193 -13.51 24.91 -6.26
N GLU A 194 -12.38 25.57 -6.52
CA GLU A 194 -11.07 24.89 -6.57
C GLU A 194 -10.67 24.29 -5.22
N CYS A 195 -10.92 25.01 -4.12
CA CYS A 195 -10.69 24.49 -2.78
C CYS A 195 -11.49 23.21 -2.53
N LEU A 196 -12.77 23.21 -2.91
CA LEU A 196 -13.66 22.06 -2.79
C LEU A 196 -13.15 20.89 -3.64
N ASN A 197 -12.83 21.12 -4.92
CA ASN A 197 -12.36 20.08 -5.84
C ASN A 197 -11.05 19.43 -5.37
N VAL A 198 -10.07 20.25 -4.96
CA VAL A 198 -8.78 19.76 -4.43
C VAL A 198 -8.99 18.91 -3.18
N THR A 199 -9.79 19.42 -2.24
CA THR A 199 -10.12 18.74 -0.99
C THR A 199 -10.78 17.40 -1.31
N PHE A 200 -11.79 17.43 -2.18
CA PHE A 200 -12.56 16.28 -2.58
C PHE A 200 -11.74 15.19 -3.28
N VAL A 201 -10.97 15.54 -4.30
CA VAL A 201 -10.08 14.61 -5.02
C VAL A 201 -9.06 14.00 -4.06
N THR A 202 -8.53 14.80 -3.13
CA THR A 202 -7.61 14.32 -2.10
C THR A 202 -8.28 13.27 -1.22
N PHE A 203 -9.38 13.62 -0.56
CA PHE A 203 -10.07 12.70 0.36
C PHE A 203 -10.59 11.45 -0.34
N SER A 204 -11.20 11.61 -1.52
CA SER A 204 -11.73 10.47 -2.30
C SER A 204 -10.62 9.52 -2.77
N SER A 205 -9.42 10.02 -3.11
CA SER A 205 -8.28 9.19 -3.49
C SER A 205 -7.78 8.31 -2.34
N PHE A 206 -7.63 8.88 -1.14
CA PHE A 206 -7.24 8.14 0.05
C PHE A 206 -8.35 7.17 0.49
N TRP A 207 -9.61 7.62 0.49
CA TRP A 207 -10.77 6.80 0.86
C TRP A 207 -10.92 5.57 -0.04
N THR A 208 -10.87 5.77 -1.36
CA THR A 208 -10.99 4.69 -2.35
C THR A 208 -9.90 3.64 -2.13
N THR A 209 -8.66 4.10 -1.94
CA THR A 209 -7.52 3.19 -1.67
C THR A 209 -7.70 2.43 -0.35
N PHE A 210 -8.18 3.10 0.69
CA PHE A 210 -8.47 2.50 1.99
C PHE A 210 -9.51 1.38 1.87
N VAL A 211 -10.64 1.65 1.22
CA VAL A 211 -11.72 0.68 1.02
C VAL A 211 -11.24 -0.54 0.24
N TYR A 212 -10.48 -0.33 -0.84
CA TYR A 212 -9.95 -1.46 -1.63
C TYR A 212 -8.97 -2.32 -0.82
N LEU A 213 -8.02 -1.72 -0.10
CA LEU A 213 -7.02 -2.47 0.66
C LEU A 213 -7.61 -3.15 1.88
N ASP A 214 -8.31 -2.40 2.74
CA ASP A 214 -8.88 -2.95 3.98
C ASP A 214 -10.06 -3.88 3.69
N GLY A 215 -10.86 -3.58 2.65
CA GLY A 215 -11.92 -4.46 2.17
C GLY A 215 -11.37 -5.78 1.63
N THR A 216 -10.33 -5.74 0.80
CA THR A 216 -9.68 -6.99 0.32
C THR A 216 -9.08 -7.79 1.48
N ASN A 217 -8.44 -7.13 2.44
CA ASN A 217 -7.91 -7.79 3.63
C ASN A 217 -9.03 -8.41 4.49
N ALA A 218 -10.15 -7.71 4.66
CA ALA A 218 -11.32 -8.22 5.39
C ALA A 218 -11.94 -9.43 4.70
N LEU A 219 -12.08 -9.36 3.37
CA LEU A 219 -12.59 -10.46 2.54
C LEU A 219 -11.68 -11.69 2.64
N MET A 220 -10.38 -11.52 2.40
CA MET A 220 -9.43 -12.63 2.45
C MET A 220 -9.34 -13.20 3.87
N GLY A 221 -9.25 -12.36 4.90
CA GLY A 221 -9.24 -12.82 6.29
C GLY A 221 -10.49 -13.60 6.67
N ALA A 222 -11.68 -13.13 6.25
CA ALA A 222 -12.92 -13.89 6.47
C ALA A 222 -12.88 -15.25 5.77
N LEU A 223 -12.43 -15.30 4.51
CA LEU A 223 -12.32 -16.55 3.75
C LEU A 223 -11.35 -17.54 4.41
N PHE A 224 -10.12 -17.13 4.70
CA PHE A 224 -9.08 -18.01 5.26
C PHE A 224 -9.37 -18.49 6.69
N VAL A 225 -9.99 -17.64 7.52
CA VAL A 225 -10.42 -18.02 8.88
C VAL A 225 -11.65 -18.95 8.83
N MET A 226 -12.59 -18.72 7.90
CA MET A 226 -13.78 -19.56 7.74
C MET A 226 -13.41 -21.00 7.37
N ILE A 227 -12.48 -21.19 6.42
CA ILE A 227 -12.00 -22.51 6.00
C ILE A 227 -10.97 -23.11 6.97
N GLY A 228 -10.62 -22.40 8.05
CA GLY A 228 -9.72 -22.87 9.10
C GLY A 228 -8.24 -22.92 8.73
N LEU A 229 -7.82 -22.24 7.66
CA LEU A 229 -6.40 -22.16 7.27
C LEU A 229 -5.61 -21.21 8.18
N ASP A 230 -6.24 -20.13 8.62
CA ASP A 230 -5.64 -19.09 9.46
C ASP A 230 -6.46 -18.83 10.73
N ASP A 231 -5.80 -18.24 11.73
CA ASP A 231 -6.45 -17.71 12.93
C ASP A 231 -6.79 -16.21 12.75
N PRO A 232 -7.78 -15.65 13.48
CA PRO A 232 -8.08 -14.22 13.47
C PRO A 232 -6.85 -13.31 13.68
N GLU A 233 -5.88 -13.75 14.48
CA GLU A 233 -4.66 -13.02 14.80
C GLU A 233 -3.67 -12.93 13.64
N ASP A 234 -3.81 -13.79 12.62
CA ASP A 234 -2.99 -13.75 11.40
C ASP A 234 -3.42 -12.61 10.46
N TRP A 235 -4.61 -12.05 10.67
CA TRP A 235 -5.21 -11.00 9.85
C TRP A 235 -5.39 -9.67 10.61
N PRO A 236 -4.33 -9.08 11.22
CA PRO A 236 -4.49 -7.84 11.95
C PRO A 236 -4.76 -6.67 10.98
N PRO A 237 -5.40 -5.59 11.47
CA PRO A 237 -5.71 -4.40 10.68
C PRO A 237 -4.48 -3.91 9.89
N LEU A 238 -4.71 -3.51 8.63
CA LEU A 238 -3.64 -2.98 7.78
C LEU A 238 -3.24 -1.56 8.19
N PHE A 239 -4.23 -0.78 8.62
CA PHE A 239 -4.11 0.61 9.01
C PHE A 239 -4.00 0.76 10.53
N GLY A 240 -3.27 1.79 10.96
CA GLY A 240 -3.16 2.18 12.36
C GLY A 240 -4.38 2.94 12.86
N ARG A 241 -4.30 3.44 14.10
CA ARG A 241 -5.36 4.29 14.66
C ARG A 241 -5.27 5.69 14.08
N LEU A 242 -6.40 6.36 13.87
CA LEU A 242 -6.44 7.76 13.41
C LEU A 242 -5.67 8.70 14.34
N SER A 243 -5.64 8.41 15.66
CA SER A 243 -4.83 9.14 16.65
C SER A 243 -3.32 9.12 16.36
N GLN A 244 -2.85 8.21 15.50
CA GLN A 244 -1.45 8.10 15.10
C GLN A 244 -1.14 8.87 13.81
N ALA A 245 -2.12 9.47 13.14
CA ALA A 245 -1.91 10.22 11.89
C ALA A 245 -1.52 11.70 12.12
N VAL A 246 -0.90 12.01 13.27
CA VAL A 246 -0.40 13.35 13.60
C VAL A 246 1.00 13.53 13.00
N GLY A 247 1.09 14.30 11.91
CA GLY A 247 2.32 14.52 11.12
C GLY A 247 2.55 13.47 10.02
N LEU A 248 3.19 13.88 8.93
CA LEU A 248 3.43 13.09 7.73
C LEU A 248 4.21 11.82 8.03
N ARG A 249 5.24 11.90 8.88
CA ARG A 249 6.04 10.74 9.22
C ARG A 249 5.20 9.67 9.92
N ASN A 250 4.33 10.07 10.85
CA ASN A 250 3.50 9.11 11.58
C ASN A 250 2.35 8.60 10.69
N PHE A 251 1.78 9.47 9.83
CA PHE A 251 0.84 9.07 8.80
C PHE A 251 1.39 7.89 7.99
N TRP A 252 2.56 8.02 7.38
CA TRP A 252 3.13 6.96 6.52
C TRP A 252 3.68 5.74 7.27
N SER A 253 4.21 5.92 8.49
CA SER A 253 4.92 4.83 9.19
C SER A 253 4.09 4.08 10.23
N ARG A 254 2.94 4.64 10.65
CA ARG A 254 2.08 4.08 11.70
C ARG A 254 0.63 3.92 11.27
N PHE A 255 0.08 4.88 10.52
CA PHE A 255 -1.33 4.87 10.13
C PHE A 255 -1.57 4.21 8.77
N TRP A 256 -0.92 4.69 7.71
CA TRP A 256 -1.12 4.24 6.34
C TRP A 256 -0.53 2.85 6.14
N HIS A 257 -1.26 1.99 5.41
CA HIS A 257 -1.10 0.54 5.35
C HIS A 257 0.33 0.01 5.61
N THR A 258 0.51 -0.79 6.64
CA THR A 258 1.86 -1.26 7.07
C THR A 258 2.36 -2.50 6.30
N LEU A 259 1.56 -3.02 5.37
CA LEU A 259 1.81 -4.25 4.62
C LEU A 259 3.20 -4.32 3.94
N PRO A 260 3.65 -3.29 3.17
CA PRO A 260 4.94 -3.35 2.48
C PRO A 260 6.13 -2.95 3.38
N MET A 261 5.88 -2.50 4.61
CA MET A 261 6.90 -1.80 5.40
C MET A 261 8.09 -2.68 5.76
N LYS A 262 7.87 -3.97 6.01
CA LYS A 262 8.93 -4.90 6.37
C LYS A 262 9.89 -5.17 5.20
N PRO A 263 9.45 -5.61 4.01
CA PRO A 263 10.36 -5.77 2.88
C PRO A 263 11.06 -4.48 2.48
N TYR A 264 10.37 -3.33 2.54
CA TYR A 264 10.99 -2.05 2.20
C TYR A 264 12.10 -1.66 3.18
N ARG A 265 11.89 -1.87 4.48
CA ARG A 265 12.93 -1.63 5.50
C ARG A 265 14.12 -2.56 5.35
N SER A 266 13.89 -3.82 5.01
CA SER A 266 14.95 -4.81 4.80
C SER A 266 15.84 -4.40 3.62
N ILE A 267 15.25 -4.09 2.48
CA ILE A 267 15.96 -3.62 1.28
C ILE A 267 16.67 -2.28 1.58
N GLY A 268 15.97 -1.32 2.17
CA GLY A 268 16.57 -0.03 2.54
C GLY A 268 17.71 -0.15 3.55
N GLY A 269 17.61 -1.09 4.50
CA GLY A 269 18.65 -1.39 5.47
C GLY A 269 19.89 -1.99 4.80
N TYR A 270 19.69 -2.92 3.86
CA TYR A 270 20.77 -3.47 3.04
C TYR A 270 21.46 -2.37 2.23
N VAL A 271 20.71 -1.55 1.50
CA VAL A 271 21.25 -0.41 0.72
C VAL A 271 22.05 0.53 1.63
N SER A 272 21.48 0.92 2.77
CA SER A 272 22.12 1.86 3.68
C SER A 272 23.44 1.32 4.27
N LEU A 273 23.45 0.07 4.72
CA LEU A 273 24.60 -0.49 5.45
C LEU A 273 25.65 -1.08 4.51
N ARG A 274 25.26 -1.69 3.39
CA ARG A 274 26.17 -2.41 2.49
C ARG A 274 26.61 -1.59 1.29
N ILE A 275 25.73 -0.77 0.74
CA ILE A 275 26.03 0.03 -0.46
C ILE A 275 26.56 1.40 -0.04
N VAL A 276 25.79 2.14 0.76
CA VAL A 276 26.16 3.51 1.17
C VAL A 276 27.09 3.52 2.40
N ARG A 277 27.19 2.40 3.14
CA ARG A 277 28.06 2.22 4.31
C ARG A 277 27.80 3.23 5.44
N CYS A 278 26.54 3.59 5.68
CA CYS A 278 26.18 4.45 6.79
C CYS A 278 26.40 3.78 8.15
N SER A 279 26.68 4.58 9.18
CA SER A 279 26.70 4.08 10.55
C SER A 279 25.30 3.60 10.97
N PRO A 280 25.19 2.42 11.60
CA PRO A 280 23.91 1.91 12.09
C PRO A 280 23.20 2.94 12.99
N ARG A 281 21.87 3.00 12.89
CA ARG A 281 21.00 3.90 13.69
C ARG A 281 21.22 5.41 13.50
N SER A 282 22.17 5.83 12.66
CA SER A 282 22.38 7.24 12.31
C SER A 282 21.15 7.86 11.63
N PHE A 283 21.11 9.19 11.58
CA PHE A 283 20.08 9.89 10.82
C PHE A 283 20.13 9.51 9.34
N ALA A 284 21.34 9.51 8.74
CA ALA A 284 21.56 9.10 7.36
C ALA A 284 21.04 7.67 7.08
N HIS A 285 21.28 6.74 7.99
CA HIS A 285 20.76 5.37 7.87
C HIS A 285 19.23 5.33 7.79
N LYS A 286 18.55 6.06 8.68
CA LYS A 286 17.07 6.15 8.69
C LYS A 286 16.55 6.87 7.44
N SER A 287 17.24 7.90 6.97
CA SER A 287 16.88 8.65 5.77
C SER A 287 16.99 7.80 4.51
N ILE A 288 18.04 6.99 4.36
CA ILE A 288 18.18 6.09 3.21
C ILE A 288 17.11 5.01 3.22
N ILE A 289 16.80 4.43 4.39
CA ILE A 289 15.71 3.46 4.50
C ILE A 289 14.39 4.09 4.03
N ALA A 290 14.09 5.31 4.48
CA ALA A 290 12.89 6.02 4.06
C ALA A 290 12.89 6.34 2.56
N LEU A 291 14.01 6.83 2.01
CA LEU A 291 14.16 7.12 0.58
C LEU A 291 13.91 5.88 -0.27
N VAL A 292 14.52 4.75 0.09
CA VAL A 292 14.32 3.47 -0.61
C VAL A 292 12.88 3.00 -0.48
N ALA A 293 12.26 3.13 0.70
CA ALA A 293 10.86 2.73 0.89
C ALA A 293 9.89 3.54 0.02
N PHE A 294 10.04 4.88 -0.01
CA PHE A 294 9.22 5.74 -0.86
C PHE A 294 9.52 5.50 -2.35
N GLY A 295 10.79 5.33 -2.73
CA GLY A 295 11.18 5.03 -4.10
C GLY A 295 10.61 3.71 -4.63
N LEU A 296 10.69 2.63 -3.82
CA LEU A 296 10.10 1.33 -4.16
C LEU A 296 8.58 1.40 -4.26
N SER A 297 7.93 2.15 -3.37
CA SER A 297 6.47 2.38 -3.45
C SER A 297 6.10 3.11 -4.74
N GLY A 298 6.79 4.20 -5.06
CA GLY A 298 6.56 4.96 -6.29
C GLY A 298 6.81 4.13 -7.55
N ALA A 299 7.88 3.34 -7.57
CA ALA A 299 8.19 2.45 -8.68
C ALA A 299 7.13 1.35 -8.87
N ALA A 300 6.61 0.78 -7.77
CA ALA A 300 5.55 -0.24 -7.84
C ALA A 300 4.27 0.31 -8.46
N HIS A 301 3.83 1.50 -8.03
CA HIS A 301 2.66 2.17 -8.61
C HIS A 301 2.88 2.58 -10.07
N ALA A 302 4.06 3.16 -10.37
CA ALA A 302 4.44 3.54 -11.72
C ALA A 302 4.48 2.36 -12.70
N LEU A 303 4.99 1.20 -12.26
CA LEU A 303 5.04 0.00 -13.09
C LEU A 303 3.64 -0.43 -13.55
N ILE A 304 2.66 -0.37 -12.65
CA ILE A 304 1.28 -0.78 -12.96
C ILE A 304 0.63 0.22 -13.91
N ASP A 305 0.79 1.52 -13.66
CA ASP A 305 0.24 2.55 -14.54
C ASP A 305 0.90 2.51 -15.93
N TRP A 306 2.20 2.23 -16.00
CA TRP A 306 2.91 2.04 -17.26
C TRP A 306 2.38 0.83 -18.04
N GLN A 307 2.18 -0.32 -17.38
CA GLN A 307 1.61 -1.50 -18.03
C GLN A 307 0.17 -1.29 -18.52
N ARG A 308 -0.57 -0.38 -17.91
CA ARG A 308 -1.91 0.05 -18.35
C ARG A 308 -1.88 1.10 -19.48
N GLY A 309 -0.69 1.53 -19.90
CA GLY A 309 -0.51 2.54 -20.94
C GLY A 309 -0.79 3.97 -20.48
N SER A 310 -0.80 4.24 -19.16
CA SER A 310 -0.98 5.62 -18.66
C SER A 310 0.24 6.47 -19.01
N PRO A 311 0.09 7.64 -19.66
CA PRO A 311 1.20 8.55 -19.94
C PRO A 311 1.88 9.11 -18.68
N ASP A 312 1.14 9.16 -17.57
CA ASP A 312 1.54 9.85 -16.34
C ASP A 312 2.13 8.92 -15.29
N TRP A 313 2.51 7.69 -15.68
CA TRP A 313 3.06 6.69 -14.76
C TRP A 313 4.18 7.23 -13.87
N HIS A 314 4.99 8.16 -14.40
CA HIS A 314 6.14 8.77 -13.74
C HIS A 314 5.74 9.69 -12.56
N LEU A 315 4.52 10.25 -12.57
CA LEU A 315 4.02 11.12 -11.50
C LEU A 315 3.91 10.37 -10.17
N ASN A 316 3.68 9.05 -10.19
CA ASN A 316 3.72 8.24 -8.97
C ASN A 316 5.10 8.32 -8.31
N ILE A 317 6.18 8.15 -9.08
CA ILE A 317 7.55 8.22 -8.55
C ILE A 317 7.79 9.60 -7.92
N TYR A 318 7.44 10.67 -8.64
CA TYR A 318 7.60 12.03 -8.14
C TYR A 318 6.79 12.29 -6.88
N TRP A 319 5.53 11.85 -6.82
CA TRP A 319 4.67 12.07 -5.66
C TRP A 319 5.17 11.32 -4.41
N PHE A 320 5.60 10.07 -4.55
CA PHE A 320 6.17 9.33 -3.41
C PHE A 320 7.51 9.92 -2.94
N LEU A 321 8.38 10.36 -3.87
CA LEU A 321 9.62 11.05 -3.49
C LEU A 321 9.35 12.42 -2.84
N LEU A 322 8.31 13.14 -3.27
CA LEU A 322 7.88 14.37 -2.62
C LEU A 322 7.38 14.13 -1.20
N ASN A 323 6.68 13.02 -0.95
CA ASN A 323 6.30 12.59 0.40
C ASN A 323 7.52 12.28 1.28
N PHE A 324 8.57 11.67 0.71
CA PHE A 324 9.84 11.52 1.42
C PHE A 324 10.44 12.87 1.82
N ILE A 325 10.49 13.83 0.88
CA ILE A 325 10.99 15.19 1.15
C ILE A 325 10.14 15.86 2.22
N GLY A 326 8.81 15.75 2.16
CA GLY A 326 7.89 16.27 3.18
C GLY A 326 8.15 15.68 4.57
N CYS A 327 8.30 14.36 4.67
CA CYS A 327 8.63 13.68 5.94
C CYS A 327 10.02 14.10 6.47
N MET A 328 10.98 14.29 5.57
CA MET A 328 12.34 14.73 5.92
C MET A 328 12.33 16.16 6.43
N GLY A 329 11.65 17.06 5.71
CA GLY A 329 11.45 18.46 6.08
C GLY A 329 10.77 18.59 7.43
N GLU A 330 9.66 17.88 7.65
CA GLU A 330 8.97 17.80 8.94
C GLU A 330 9.92 17.33 10.06
N SER A 331 10.67 16.26 9.83
CA SER A 331 11.59 15.71 10.83
C SER A 331 12.72 16.67 11.19
N LEU A 332 13.25 17.41 10.21
CA LEU A 332 14.28 18.42 10.41
C LEU A 332 13.73 19.66 11.11
N PHE A 333 12.54 20.11 10.71
CA PHE A 333 11.84 21.23 11.33
C PHE A 333 11.56 20.98 12.81
N VAL A 334 10.96 19.83 13.15
CA VAL A 334 10.70 19.44 14.55
C VAL A 334 12.01 19.33 15.34
N LYS A 335 13.07 18.77 14.73
CA LYS A 335 14.40 18.69 15.38
C LYS A 335 14.97 20.08 15.67
N MET A 336 14.87 21.00 14.72
CA MET A 336 15.31 22.39 14.86
C MET A 336 14.51 23.12 15.95
N LEU A 337 13.17 23.02 15.93
CA LEU A 337 12.31 23.61 16.96
C LEU A 337 12.67 23.11 18.36
N ARG A 338 12.86 21.80 18.53
CA ARG A 338 13.29 21.20 19.80
C ARG A 338 14.67 21.70 20.23
N GLN A 339 15.58 21.95 19.30
CA GLN A 339 16.90 22.50 19.60
C GLN A 339 16.82 23.98 20.03
N LEU A 340 15.99 24.78 19.37
CA LEU A 340 15.74 26.18 19.74
C LEU A 340 15.06 26.29 21.10
N ALA A 341 14.04 25.47 21.37
CA ALA A 341 13.36 25.43 22.66
C ALA A 341 14.32 25.03 23.80
N ARG A 342 15.21 24.06 23.57
CA ARG A 342 16.28 23.72 24.54
C ARG A 342 17.21 24.90 24.81
N ARG A 343 17.66 25.61 23.77
CA ARG A 343 18.52 26.80 23.93
C ARG A 343 17.81 27.93 24.68
N ALA A 344 16.50 28.05 24.52
CA ALA A 344 15.67 29.06 25.19
C ALA A 344 15.17 28.63 26.58
N GLY A 345 15.51 27.44 27.08
CA GLY A 345 15.02 26.91 28.35
C GLY A 345 13.52 26.54 28.36
N ARG A 346 12.85 26.50 27.21
CA ARG A 346 11.41 26.23 27.05
C ARG A 346 11.10 24.81 26.57
N GLU A 347 11.94 23.85 26.92
CA GLU A 347 11.76 22.45 26.50
C GLU A 347 10.46 21.85 27.06
N HIS A 348 10.12 22.18 28.31
CA HIS A 348 8.90 21.70 28.95
C HIS A 348 7.64 22.24 28.25
N ASP A 349 7.60 23.53 27.93
CA ASP A 349 6.48 24.16 27.23
C ASP A 349 6.25 23.52 25.86
N LEU A 350 7.32 23.31 25.08
CA LEU A 350 7.23 22.68 23.77
C LEU A 350 6.73 21.24 23.86
N ARG A 351 7.22 20.46 24.83
CA ARG A 351 6.75 19.07 25.03
C ARG A 351 5.27 19.04 25.41
N THR A 352 4.85 19.94 26.31
CA THR A 352 3.44 20.08 26.71
C THR A 352 2.58 20.43 25.50
N LEU A 353 3.04 21.32 24.62
CA LEU A 353 2.34 21.63 23.37
C LEU A 353 2.28 20.43 22.42
N GLU A 354 3.39 19.71 22.22
CA GLU A 354 3.45 18.51 21.36
C GLU A 354 2.48 17.40 21.84
N GLU A 355 2.31 17.24 23.16
CA GLU A 355 1.42 16.26 23.77
C GLU A 355 -0.04 16.74 23.88
N SER A 356 -0.27 18.05 23.73
CA SER A 356 -1.60 18.63 23.81
C SER A 356 -2.50 18.31 22.61
N TRP A 357 -3.80 18.55 22.78
CA TRP A 357 -4.76 18.50 21.69
C TRP A 357 -4.42 19.50 20.56
N LEU A 358 -3.83 20.65 20.89
CA LEU A 358 -3.43 21.67 19.92
C LEU A 358 -2.28 21.19 19.05
N GLY A 359 -1.25 20.56 19.64
CA GLY A 359 -0.16 19.94 18.89
C GLY A 359 -0.66 18.84 17.95
N SER A 360 -1.60 18.02 18.43
CA SER A 360 -2.26 17.02 17.60
C SER A 360 -3.04 17.64 16.44
N PHE A 361 -3.84 18.67 16.72
CA PHE A 361 -4.62 19.40 15.71
C PHE A 361 -3.73 20.03 14.64
N VAL A 362 -2.66 20.73 15.03
CA VAL A 362 -1.68 21.30 14.09
C VAL A 362 -1.06 20.22 13.22
N GLY A 363 -0.72 19.06 13.79
CA GLY A 363 -0.19 17.94 13.02
C GLY A 363 -1.18 17.36 12.02
N TYR A 364 -2.48 17.30 12.34
CA TYR A 364 -3.52 16.89 11.39
C TYR A 364 -3.70 17.91 10.27
N VAL A 365 -3.81 19.19 10.61
CA VAL A 365 -3.92 20.28 9.63
C VAL A 365 -2.73 20.26 8.68
N TRP A 366 -1.52 20.08 9.20
CA TRP A 366 -0.31 19.95 8.38
C TRP A 366 -0.40 18.80 7.36
N VAL A 367 -0.85 17.62 7.79
CA VAL A 367 -1.04 16.47 6.89
C VAL A 367 -2.08 16.79 5.80
N CYS A 368 -3.23 17.37 6.18
CA CYS A 368 -4.27 17.76 5.24
C CYS A 368 -3.80 18.80 4.22
N VAL A 369 -3.12 19.86 4.67
CA VAL A 369 -2.57 20.91 3.81
C VAL A 369 -1.54 20.32 2.86
N PHE A 370 -0.62 19.49 3.35
CA PHE A 370 0.40 18.85 2.52
C PHE A 370 -0.21 17.97 1.43
N PHE A 371 -1.24 17.18 1.74
CA PHE A 371 -1.90 16.36 0.73
C PHE A 371 -2.75 17.17 -0.25
N CYS A 372 -3.51 18.17 0.22
CA CYS A 372 -4.25 19.06 -0.67
C CYS A 372 -3.30 19.85 -1.60
N TRP A 373 -2.07 20.10 -1.17
CA TRP A 373 -1.05 20.73 -1.99
C TRP A 373 -0.43 19.79 -3.03
N THR A 374 -0.14 18.55 -2.66
CA THR A 374 0.65 17.62 -3.49
C THR A 374 -0.19 16.68 -4.37
N VAL A 375 -1.41 16.32 -3.94
CA VAL A 375 -2.28 15.39 -4.67
C VAL A 375 -2.77 15.94 -6.02
N PRO A 376 -3.10 17.24 -6.18
CA PRO A 376 -3.50 17.78 -7.48
C PRO A 376 -2.47 17.49 -8.58
N MET A 377 -1.19 17.72 -8.32
CA MET A 377 -0.11 17.42 -9.28
C MET A 377 -0.10 15.96 -9.73
N TRP A 378 -0.45 15.04 -8.83
CA TRP A 378 -0.46 13.61 -9.09
C TRP A 378 -1.76 13.12 -9.75
N ARG A 379 -2.93 13.63 -9.34
CA ARG A 379 -4.24 13.09 -9.72
C ARG A 379 -4.97 13.88 -10.78
N PHE A 380 -4.81 15.20 -10.83
CA PHE A 380 -5.51 16.04 -11.80
C PHE A 380 -5.16 15.70 -13.26
N PRO A 381 -3.92 15.32 -13.62
CA PRO A 381 -3.60 14.94 -15.00
C PRO A 381 -4.48 13.79 -15.54
N GLU A 382 -4.66 12.74 -14.73
CA GLU A 382 -5.52 11.61 -15.10
C GLU A 382 -7.00 12.02 -15.14
N ILE A 383 -7.48 12.75 -14.12
CA ILE A 383 -8.87 13.21 -14.06
C ILE A 383 -9.19 14.12 -15.25
N HIS A 384 -8.27 15.01 -15.63
CA HIS A 384 -8.40 15.92 -16.76
C HIS A 384 -8.54 15.18 -18.09
N ARG A 385 -7.73 14.13 -18.31
CA ARG A 385 -7.88 13.28 -19.50
C ARG A 385 -9.23 12.57 -19.53
N GLN A 386 -9.65 12.01 -18.40
CA GLN A 386 -10.92 11.31 -18.30
C GLN A 386 -12.10 12.26 -18.54
N SER A 387 -12.05 13.48 -17.99
CA SER A 387 -13.09 14.49 -18.20
C SER A 387 -13.16 14.96 -19.66
N LEU A 388 -12.02 15.15 -20.34
CA LEU A 388 -11.97 15.51 -21.77
C LEU A 388 -12.56 14.41 -22.66
N ALA A 389 -12.21 13.14 -22.39
CA ALA A 389 -12.75 12.00 -23.11
C ALA A 389 -14.28 11.89 -22.93
N PHE A 390 -14.75 12.09 -21.70
CA PHE A 390 -16.18 12.06 -21.39
C PHE A 390 -16.94 13.21 -22.07
N GLN A 391 -16.38 14.42 -22.06
CA GLN A 391 -16.96 15.57 -22.75
C GLN A 391 -17.06 15.34 -24.26
N SER A 392 -15.99 14.84 -24.88
CA SER A 392 -15.95 14.51 -26.31
C SER A 392 -17.01 13.45 -26.67
N MET A 393 -17.16 12.43 -25.84
CA MET A 393 -18.17 11.39 -26.03
C MET A 393 -19.60 11.93 -25.87
N ARG A 394 -19.85 12.78 -24.87
CA ARG A 394 -21.14 13.46 -24.70
C ARG A 394 -21.48 14.32 -25.94
N GLN A 395 -20.52 15.06 -26.47
CA GLN A 395 -20.70 15.87 -27.69
C GLN A 395 -21.05 15.00 -28.91
N LEU A 396 -20.32 13.90 -29.13
CA LEU A 396 -20.62 12.96 -30.22
C LEU A 396 -22.03 12.38 -30.13
N LEU A 397 -22.45 11.95 -28.93
CA LEU A 397 -23.80 11.44 -28.70
C LEU A 397 -24.87 12.49 -29.00
N SER A 398 -24.66 13.73 -28.56
CA SER A 398 -25.61 14.83 -28.84
C SER A 398 -25.72 15.13 -30.33
N ASN A 399 -24.59 15.12 -31.06
CA ASN A 399 -24.59 15.33 -32.52
C ASN A 399 -25.30 14.19 -33.26
N MET A 400 -25.15 12.93 -32.82
CA MET A 400 -25.88 11.80 -33.41
C MET A 400 -27.38 11.87 -33.16
N GLN A 401 -27.82 12.36 -31.99
CA GLN A 401 -29.24 12.57 -31.71
C GLN A 401 -29.86 13.68 -32.57
N ILE A 402 -29.08 14.74 -32.87
CA ILE A 402 -29.52 15.83 -33.76
C ILE A 402 -29.62 15.36 -35.22
N VAL A 403 -28.75 14.45 -35.68
CA VAL A 403 -28.78 13.92 -37.05
C VAL A 403 -29.90 12.90 -37.29
N GLN A 404 -30.51 12.35 -36.23
CA GLN A 404 -31.62 11.40 -36.32
C GLN A 404 -33.02 12.05 -36.27
N GLN A 405 -33.09 13.37 -36.04
CA GLN A 405 -34.30 14.19 -36.14
C GLN A 405 -34.34 14.88 -37.51
#